data_AF-A0A069RFW9-F1
#
_entry.id   AF-A0A069RFW9-F1
#
_cell.length_a   1.000
_cell.length_b   1.000
_cell.length_c   1.000
_cell.angle_alpha   90.00
_cell.angle_beta   90.00
_cell.angle_gamma   90.00
#
_symmetry.space_group_name_H-M   'P 1'
#
loop_
_entity.id
_entity.type
_entity.pdbx_description
1 polymer ?
#
loop_
_entity_poly.entity_id
_entity_poly.type
_entity_poly.pdbx_seq_one_letter_code
_entity_poly.pdbx_strand_id
1 'polypeptide(L)' 'MAKCVLCSNKNASYEYSEGGYVCEHCMGSNFTCPDCGRVFPRETGDSGTGFCAECAHNH' A
#
# COMPACT_ATOMS: atom_id res chain seq x y z
N MET A 1 12.70 11.31 1.01
CA MET A 1 12.12 10.48 -0.07
C MET A 1 12.77 9.12 0.02
N ALA A 2 11.98 8.06 0.18
CA ALA A 2 12.49 6.71 0.32
C ALA A 2 12.68 6.06 -1.06
N LYS A 3 13.42 4.95 -1.10
CA LYS A 3 13.57 4.12 -2.29
C LYS A 3 12.39 3.14 -2.38
N CYS A 4 11.77 3.05 -3.54
CA CYS A 4 10.66 2.14 -3.81
C CYS A 4 11.16 0.70 -3.70
N VAL A 5 10.54 -0.09 -2.83
CA VAL A 5 10.92 -1.51 -2.63
C VAL A 5 10.64 -2.37 -3.86
N LEU A 6 9.68 -1.97 -4.71
CA LEU A 6 9.26 -2.74 -5.89
C LEU A 6 10.08 -2.41 -7.15
N CYS A 7 10.32 -1.12 -7.43
CA CYS A 7 10.97 -0.69 -8.68
C CYS A 7 12.29 0.06 -8.47
N SER A 8 12.79 0.14 -7.23
CA SER A 8 14.02 0.85 -6.87
C SER A 8 14.05 2.36 -7.16
N ASN A 9 12.91 2.94 -7.55
CA ASN A 9 12.80 4.36 -7.85
C ASN A 9 12.97 5.22 -6.59
N LYS A 10 13.60 6.39 -6.68
CA LYS A 10 13.94 7.23 -5.51
C LYS A 10 12.79 8.10 -5.00
N ASN A 11 11.62 7.99 -5.61
CA ASN A 11 10.43 8.77 -5.29
C ASN A 11 9.35 7.92 -4.61
N ALA A 12 9.73 7.17 -3.57
CA ALA A 12 8.76 6.45 -2.75
C ALA A 12 8.31 7.29 -1.56
N SER A 13 7.00 7.43 -1.45
CA SER A 13 6.31 8.28 -0.47
C SER A 13 5.19 7.54 0.25
N TYR A 14 4.78 6.37 -0.24
CA TYR A 14 3.66 5.62 0.28
C TYR A 14 4.15 4.42 1.07
N GLU A 15 3.69 4.28 2.31
CA GLU A 15 4.11 3.20 3.19
C GLU A 15 3.58 1.85 2.69
N TYR A 16 4.45 0.85 2.61
CA TYR A 16 4.10 -0.50 2.17
C TYR A 16 3.98 -1.43 3.37
N SER A 17 2.90 -2.21 3.41
CA SER A 17 2.57 -3.07 4.55
C SER A 17 3.62 -4.14 4.86
N GLU A 18 4.32 -4.65 3.85
CA GLU A 18 5.41 -5.62 4.04
C GLU A 18 6.75 -4.96 4.42
N GLY A 19 6.73 -3.63 4.60
CA GLY A 19 7.87 -2.83 5.00
C GLY A 19 8.46 -1.99 3.87
N GLY A 20 8.95 -0.82 4.26
CA GLY A 20 9.51 0.17 3.34
C GLY A 20 8.44 1.04 2.68
N TYR A 21 8.78 1.58 1.52
CA TYR A 21 7.92 2.52 0.80
C TYR A 21 7.80 2.15 -0.66
N VAL A 22 6.69 2.53 -1.28
CA VAL A 22 6.43 2.43 -2.71
C VAL A 22 6.20 3.80 -3.32
N CYS A 23 6.50 3.90 -4.62
CA CYS A 23 6.22 5.11 -5.41
C CYS A 23 4.79 5.10 -5.95
N GLU A 24 4.31 6.25 -6.41
CA GLU A 24 3.01 6.45 -7.08
C GLU A 24 2.72 5.40 -8.15
N HIS A 25 3.71 5.11 -8.99
CA HIS A 25 3.53 4.16 -10.09
C HIS A 25 3.25 2.73 -9.58
N CYS A 26 3.99 2.30 -8.56
CA CYS A 26 3.79 0.98 -7.97
C CYS A 26 2.55 0.93 -7.08
N MET A 27 2.18 2.04 -6.44
CA MET A 27 0.92 2.17 -5.71
C MET A 27 -0.28 1.80 -6.60
N GLY A 28 -0.33 2.28 -7.85
CA GLY A 28 -1.44 1.98 -8.76
C GLY A 28 -1.57 0.51 -9.17
N SER A 29 -0.51 -0.29 -9.01
CA SER A 29 -0.52 -1.74 -9.26
C SER A 29 -0.88 -2.56 -8.01
N ASN A 30 -0.93 -1.92 -6.84
CA ASN A 30 -1.16 -2.51 -5.54
C ASN A 30 -2.50 -2.03 -4.97
N PHE A 31 -2.93 -2.62 -3.86
CA PHE A 31 -4.11 -2.16 -3.15
C PHE A 31 -3.72 -1.03 -2.19
N THR A 32 -4.41 0.11 -2.25
CA THR A 32 -4.21 1.19 -1.28
C THR A 32 -5.44 1.30 -0.43
N CYS A 33 -5.28 1.14 0.89
CA CYS A 33 -6.40 1.31 1.78
C CYS A 33 -6.82 2.78 1.82
N PRO A 34 -8.09 3.11 1.52
CA PRO A 34 -8.55 4.51 1.48
C PRO A 34 -8.63 5.16 2.86
N ASP A 35 -8.67 4.37 3.94
CA ASP A 35 -8.80 4.87 5.31
C ASP A 35 -7.44 5.23 5.93
N CYS A 36 -6.47 4.29 5.90
CA CYS A 36 -5.13 4.53 6.46
C CYS A 36 -4.09 5.03 5.44
N GLY A 37 -4.36 4.94 4.13
CA GLY A 37 -3.42 5.36 3.08
C GLY A 37 -2.20 4.46 2.87
N ARG A 38 -2.10 3.33 3.62
CA ARG A 38 -1.05 2.32 3.39
C ARG A 38 -1.31 1.53 2.11
N VAL A 39 -0.22 1.10 1.49
CA VAL A 39 -0.22 0.26 0.30
C VAL A 39 0.05 -1.19 0.71
N PHE A 40 -0.72 -2.09 0.15
CA PHE A 40 -0.70 -3.51 0.42
C PHE A 40 -0.61 -4.30 -0.89
N PRO A 41 -0.10 -5.54 -0.86
CA PRO A 41 -0.16 -6.42 -2.02
C PRO A 41 -1.60 -6.53 -2.52
N ARG A 42 -1.82 -6.45 -3.83
CA ARG A 42 -3.18 -6.47 -4.39
C ARG A 42 -3.98 -7.73 -4.03
N GLU A 43 -3.28 -8.84 -3.81
CA GLU A 43 -3.83 -10.16 -3.52
C GLU A 43 -4.25 -10.38 -2.06
N THR A 44 -3.57 -9.74 -1.10
CA THR A 44 -3.81 -9.93 0.35
C THR A 44 -4.20 -8.65 1.07
N GLY A 45 -4.08 -7.50 0.39
CA GLY A 45 -4.26 -6.20 0.98
C GLY A 45 -5.71 -5.83 1.25
N ASP A 46 -6.61 -6.31 0.41
CA ASP A 46 -8.05 -6.13 0.60
C ASP A 46 -8.61 -7.28 1.44
N SER A 47 -9.29 -6.96 2.54
CA SER A 47 -9.94 -7.98 3.39
C SER A 47 -11.31 -8.43 2.88
N GLY A 48 -11.64 -8.13 1.63
CA GLY A 48 -12.94 -8.39 1.00
C GLY A 48 -13.96 -7.26 1.19
N THR A 49 -13.59 -6.18 1.87
CA THR A 49 -14.48 -5.06 2.22
C THR A 49 -14.13 -3.75 1.51
N GLY A 50 -13.07 -3.70 0.70
CA GLY A 50 -12.51 -2.46 0.16
C GLY A 50 -11.51 -1.77 1.09
N PHE A 51 -11.17 -2.39 2.22
CA PHE A 51 -10.26 -1.86 3.24
C PHE A 51 -9.22 -2.92 3.66
N CYS A 52 -8.10 -2.47 4.22
CA CYS A 52 -7.12 -3.38 4.82
C CYS A 52 -7.67 -4.03 6.09
N ALA A 53 -7.07 -5.13 6.54
CA ALA A 53 -7.55 -5.87 7.72
C ALA A 53 -7.65 -5.01 8.99
N GLU A 54 -6.76 -4.01 9.11
CA GLU A 54 -6.78 -3.05 10.22
C GLU A 54 -7.88 -2.01 10.09
N CYS A 55 -8.34 -1.63 8.90
CA CYS A 55 -9.42 -0.65 8.76
C CYS A 55 -10.80 -1.33 8.58
N ALA A 56 -10.80 -2.59 8.12
CA ALA A 56 -11.99 -3.37 7.85
C ALA A 56 -12.80 -3.74 9.10
N HIS A 57 -12.22 -3.68 10.30
CA HIS A 57 -13.00 -3.87 11.53
C HIS A 57 -13.80 -2.63 11.94
N ASN A 58 -13.47 -1.47 11.34
CA ASN A 58 -14.03 -0.18 11.69
C ASN A 58 -15.06 0.33 10.66
N HIS A 59 -15.35 -0.48 9.63
CA HIS A 59 -16.31 -0.22 8.53
C HIS A 59 -17.04 -1.50 8.16
#